data_AF-A0A5C5WW38-F1
#
_entry.id   AF-A0A5C5WW38-F1
#
_cell.length_a   1.000
_cell.length_b   1.000
_cell.length_c   1.000
_cell.angle_alpha   90.00
_cell.angle_beta   90.00
_cell.angle_gamma   90.00
#
_symmetry.space_group_name_H-M   'P 1'
#
loop_
_entity.id
_entity.type
_entity.pdbx_description
1 polymer ?
#
loop_
_entity_poly.entity_id
_entity_poly.type
_entity_poly.pdbx_seq_one_letter_code
_entity_poly.pdbx_strand_id
1 'polypeptide(L)'
;MPAMACGVTNCENTVKTTPSHDERIASLTFASVYPHYVTKIRKKGRTVAELHQVIFWLTKFDAKDLERLIASEATFKQFFAEATLNPRAILITGSICGYRIEEIETPLTRHVRYLDKLVDELAKGRKMEVILRTP
;
A
#
# COMPACT_ATOMS: atom_id res chain seq x y z
N MET A 1 5.48 -29.91 -47.37
CA MET A 1 4.37 -30.16 -46.41
C MET A 1 4.99 -30.45 -45.05
N PRO A 2 4.53 -29.91 -43.91
CA PRO A 2 3.55 -28.85 -43.66
C PRO A 2 4.12 -27.64 -42.90
N ALA A 3 3.41 -26.52 -43.02
CA ALA A 3 3.43 -25.37 -42.12
C ALA A 3 2.78 -25.72 -40.78
N MET A 4 3.15 -25.04 -39.69
CA MET A 4 2.34 -24.76 -38.49
C MET A 4 3.24 -24.08 -37.45
N ALA A 5 2.88 -23.06 -36.72
CA ALA A 5 1.83 -22.04 -36.80
C ALA A 5 2.30 -21.02 -35.75
N CYS A 6 2.43 -19.76 -36.16
CA CYS A 6 2.60 -18.65 -35.24
C CYS A 6 1.30 -18.54 -34.43
N GLY A 7 1.32 -19.01 -33.18
CA GLY A 7 0.18 -18.96 -32.27
C GLY A 7 0.27 -17.76 -31.35
N VAL A 8 0.03 -16.55 -31.89
CA VAL A 8 -0.32 -15.39 -31.08
C VAL A 8 -1.82 -15.45 -30.81
N THR A 9 -2.25 -15.89 -29.63
CA THR A 9 -3.40 -15.31 -28.89
C THR A 9 -3.55 -15.96 -27.52
N ASN A 10 -3.13 -15.23 -26.47
CA ASN A 10 -3.97 -14.97 -25.31
C ASN A 10 -3.31 -13.87 -24.48
N CYS A 11 -3.58 -12.63 -24.87
CA CYS A 11 -3.45 -11.49 -23.99
C CYS A 11 -4.61 -11.57 -22.98
N GLU A 12 -4.47 -12.39 -21.94
CA GLU A 12 -5.25 -12.15 -20.71
C GLU A 12 -4.59 -10.97 -20.00
N ASN A 13 -5.04 -9.76 -20.33
CA ASN A 13 -4.81 -8.56 -19.55
C ASN A 13 -5.53 -8.69 -18.20
N THR A 14 -4.98 -9.50 -17.31
CA THR A 14 -5.18 -9.35 -15.87
C THR A 14 -3.80 -9.08 -15.32
N VAL A 15 -3.53 -7.84 -14.93
CA VAL A 15 -2.27 -7.51 -14.25
C VAL A 15 -2.39 -8.03 -12.82
N LYS A 16 -2.36 -9.37 -12.69
CA LYS A 16 -2.27 -10.07 -11.41
C LYS A 16 -0.86 -9.83 -10.87
N THR A 17 -0.74 -9.54 -9.58
CA THR A 17 0.58 -9.40 -8.96
C THR A 17 1.33 -10.71 -9.12
N THR A 18 2.54 -10.66 -9.69
CA THR A 18 3.35 -11.87 -9.86
C THR A 18 3.96 -12.26 -8.50
N PRO A 19 4.16 -13.56 -8.21
CA PRO A 19 4.76 -14.01 -6.94
C PRO A 19 6.10 -13.31 -6.63
N SER A 20 6.91 -13.08 -7.67
CA SER A 20 8.17 -12.35 -7.56
C SER A 20 8.00 -10.87 -7.15
N HIS A 21 6.93 -10.21 -7.56
CA HIS A 21 6.63 -8.84 -7.13
C HIS A 21 6.17 -8.81 -5.66
N ASP A 22 5.41 -9.81 -5.22
CA ASP A 22 4.93 -9.93 -3.85
C ASP A 22 6.06 -10.22 -2.86
N GLU A 23 7.02 -11.07 -3.23
CA GLU A 23 8.24 -11.30 -2.44
C GLU A 23 9.10 -10.04 -2.29
N ARG A 24 9.19 -9.23 -3.35
CA ARG A 24 9.90 -7.95 -3.30
C ARG A 24 9.19 -6.98 -2.37
N ILE A 25 7.87 -6.89 -2.41
CA ILE A 25 7.11 -6.06 -1.47
C ILE A 25 7.29 -6.56 -0.03
N ALA A 26 7.29 -7.88 0.18
CA ALA A 26 7.46 -8.47 1.50
C ALA A 26 8.84 -8.21 2.12
N SER A 27 9.89 -8.12 1.29
CA SER A 27 11.27 -7.88 1.71
C SER A 27 11.64 -6.40 1.85
N LEU A 28 10.83 -5.48 1.32
CA LEU A 28 11.03 -4.05 1.52
C LEU A 28 10.81 -3.67 2.98
N THR A 29 11.69 -2.80 3.49
CA THR A 29 11.61 -2.28 4.85
C THR A 29 10.74 -1.03 4.90
N PHE A 30 9.90 -0.95 5.93
CA PHE A 30 9.10 0.26 6.18
C PHE A 30 10.01 1.48 6.38
N ALA A 31 11.17 1.30 7.03
CA ALA A 31 12.18 2.32 7.24
C ALA A 31 12.68 2.96 5.93
N SER A 32 12.89 2.18 4.87
CA SER A 32 13.31 2.72 3.56
C SER A 32 12.20 3.48 2.85
N VAL A 33 10.94 3.08 3.03
CA VAL A 33 9.79 3.67 2.33
C VAL A 33 9.23 4.89 3.04
N TYR A 34 9.28 4.92 4.38
CA TYR A 34 8.71 5.98 5.20
C TYR A 34 9.21 7.40 4.84
N PRO A 35 10.52 7.65 4.61
CA PRO A 35 11.01 8.95 4.14
C PRO A 35 10.38 9.41 2.83
N HIS A 36 10.05 8.48 1.94
CA HIS A 36 9.38 8.78 0.67
C HIS A 36 7.94 9.23 0.89
N TYR A 37 7.21 8.62 1.82
CA TYR A 37 5.87 9.08 2.20
C TYR A 37 5.90 10.49 2.79
N VAL A 38 6.80 10.72 3.75
CA VAL A 38 7.01 12.05 4.37
C VAL A 38 7.35 13.10 3.32
N THR A 39 8.24 12.78 2.37
CA THR A 39 8.61 13.71 1.30
C THR A 39 7.42 13.98 0.37
N LYS A 40 6.65 12.96 0.00
CA LYS A 40 5.48 13.06 -0.88
C LYS A 40 4.41 13.99 -0.29
N ILE A 41 4.08 13.81 1.00
CA ILE A 41 3.05 14.63 1.66
C ILE A 41 3.54 16.05 1.95
N ARG A 42 4.80 16.24 2.36
CA ARG A 42 5.38 17.58 2.56
C ARG A 42 5.42 18.40 1.27
N LYS A 43 5.78 17.77 0.13
CA LYS A 43 5.72 18.42 -1.20
C LYS A 43 4.32 18.89 -1.59
N LYS A 44 3.28 18.38 -0.93
CA LYS A 44 1.88 18.72 -1.16
C LYS A 44 1.28 19.60 -0.05
N GLY A 45 2.13 20.15 0.84
CA GLY A 45 1.71 21.04 1.92
C GLY A 45 1.03 20.32 3.09
N ARG A 46 1.20 19.01 3.21
CA ARG A 46 0.65 18.20 4.31
C ARG A 46 1.70 17.93 5.39
N THR A 47 1.21 17.60 6.58
CA THR A 47 2.03 17.41 7.78
C THR A 47 2.31 15.95 8.09
N VAL A 48 3.41 15.68 8.80
CA VAL A 48 3.74 14.32 9.26
C VAL A 48 2.68 13.79 10.24
N ALA A 49 2.06 14.66 11.03
CA ALA A 49 0.97 14.30 11.93
C ALA A 49 -0.23 13.70 11.17
N GLU A 50 -0.61 14.30 10.03
CA GLU A 50 -1.67 13.74 9.17
C GLU A 50 -1.28 12.36 8.61
N LEU A 51 -0.02 12.17 8.22
CA LEU A 51 0.48 10.86 7.77
C LEU A 51 0.41 9.81 8.89
N HIS A 52 0.84 10.17 10.10
CA HIS A 52 0.75 9.29 11.27
C HIS A 52 -0.69 8.94 11.61
N GLN A 53 -1.61 9.90 11.52
CA GLN A 53 -3.02 9.66 11.75
C GLN A 53 -3.61 8.65 10.75
N VAL A 54 -3.21 8.74 9.48
CA VAL A 54 -3.61 7.78 8.44
C VAL A 54 -3.03 6.39 8.72
N ILE A 55 -1.75 6.30 9.07
CA ILE A 55 -1.10 5.02 9.40
C ILE A 55 -1.74 4.39 10.64
N PHE A 56 -1.94 5.17 11.70
CA PHE A 56 -2.62 4.74 12.93
C PHE A 56 -4.04 4.27 12.63
N TRP A 57 -4.79 4.98 11.80
CA TRP A 57 -6.14 4.55 11.44
C TRP A 57 -6.14 3.22 10.71
N LEU A 58 -5.15 2.94 9.85
CA LEU A 58 -5.06 1.69 9.10
C LEU A 58 -4.57 0.52 9.98
N THR A 59 -3.56 0.75 10.83
CA THR A 59 -2.75 -0.32 11.47
C THR A 59 -2.82 -0.34 12.99
N LYS A 60 -3.38 0.71 13.60
CA LYS A 60 -3.36 1.01 15.04
C LYS A 60 -1.99 1.31 15.64
N PHE A 61 -0.95 1.51 14.81
CA PHE A 61 0.37 1.92 15.29
C PHE A 61 0.44 3.40 15.62
N ASP A 62 0.85 3.70 16.85
CA ASP A 62 1.10 5.07 17.29
C ASP A 62 2.50 5.55 16.86
N ALA A 63 2.85 6.78 17.21
CA ALA A 63 4.15 7.34 16.84
C ALA A 63 5.34 6.53 17.40
N LYS A 64 5.22 5.95 18.61
CA LYS A 64 6.28 5.14 19.23
C LYS A 64 6.43 3.80 18.52
N ASP A 65 5.31 3.18 18.12
CA ASP A 65 5.34 1.96 17.32
C ASP A 65 6.04 2.21 15.98
N LEU A 66 5.70 3.32 15.31
CA LEU A 66 6.34 3.67 14.04
C LEU A 66 7.83 3.93 14.21
N GLU A 67 8.25 4.65 15.25
CA GLU A 67 9.67 4.86 15.56
C GLU A 67 10.39 3.55 15.83
N ARG A 68 9.80 2.64 16.62
CA ARG A 68 10.35 1.30 16.87
C ARG A 68 10.52 0.51 15.58
N LEU A 69 9.49 0.49 14.73
CA LEU A 69 9.49 -0.26 13.46
C LEU A 69 10.48 0.32 12.44
N ILE A 70 10.67 1.63 12.45
CA ILE A 70 11.70 2.31 11.64
C ILE A 70 13.10 1.97 12.17
N ALA A 71 13.31 2.07 13.49
CA ALA A 71 14.60 1.78 14.12
C ALA A 71 15.01 0.31 14.00
N SER A 72 14.05 -0.61 14.02
CA SER A 72 14.29 -2.05 13.82
C SER A 72 14.34 -2.48 12.36
N GLU A 73 14.26 -1.53 11.41
CA GLU A 73 14.19 -1.77 9.97
C GLU A 73 13.14 -2.83 9.58
N ALA A 74 11.97 -2.81 10.24
CA ALA A 74 10.96 -3.82 10.06
C ALA A 74 10.52 -3.92 8.59
N THR A 75 10.48 -5.14 8.08
CA THR A 75 9.92 -5.42 6.75
C THR A 75 8.42 -5.16 6.71
N PHE A 76 7.83 -4.92 5.54
CA PHE A 76 6.38 -4.81 5.43
C PHE A 76 5.66 -6.08 5.90
N LYS A 77 6.28 -7.25 5.73
CA LYS A 77 5.77 -8.50 6.29
C LYS A 77 5.65 -8.43 7.81
N GLN A 78 6.69 -7.97 8.51
CA GLN A 78 6.67 -7.82 9.97
C GLN A 78 5.73 -6.70 10.41
N PHE A 79 5.79 -5.56 9.74
CA PHE A 79 4.92 -4.40 9.98
C PHE A 79 3.44 -4.81 9.96
N PHE A 80 2.99 -5.50 8.91
CA PHE A 80 1.59 -5.94 8.81
C PHE A 80 1.27 -7.21 9.62
N ALA A 81 2.27 -7.96 10.06
CA ALA A 81 2.07 -9.08 11.00
C ALA A 81 1.78 -8.57 12.43
N GLU A 82 2.39 -7.45 12.83
CA GLU A 82 2.13 -6.80 14.12
C GLU A 82 0.93 -5.84 14.07
N ALA A 83 0.52 -5.41 12.87
CA ALA A 83 -0.56 -4.44 12.69
C ALA A 83 -1.94 -5.05 12.98
N THR A 84 -2.77 -4.30 13.69
CA THR A 84 -4.21 -4.59 13.77
C THR A 84 -4.93 -3.76 12.70
N LEU A 85 -5.25 -4.40 11.58
CA LEU A 85 -5.94 -3.73 10.49
C LEU A 85 -7.33 -3.28 10.90
N ASN A 86 -7.64 -2.03 10.58
CA ASN A 86 -8.97 -1.50 10.79
C ASN A 86 -9.99 -2.21 9.89
N PRO A 87 -11.14 -2.69 10.42
CA PRO A 87 -12.14 -3.38 9.62
C PRO A 87 -12.70 -2.51 8.47
N ARG A 88 -12.61 -1.18 8.58
CA ARG A 88 -12.99 -0.25 7.51
C ARG A 88 -11.98 -0.17 6.37
N ALA A 89 -10.79 -0.78 6.50
CA ALA A 89 -9.80 -0.82 5.42
C ALA A 89 -10.34 -1.54 4.17
N ILE A 90 -11.32 -2.44 4.32
CA ILE A 90 -12.01 -3.08 3.19
C ILE A 90 -12.74 -2.07 2.27
N LEU A 91 -13.08 -0.89 2.79
CA LEU A 91 -13.71 0.19 2.01
C LEU A 91 -12.70 0.96 1.14
N ILE A 92 -11.40 0.64 1.24
CA ILE A 92 -10.37 1.23 0.39
C ILE A 92 -10.39 0.49 -0.96
N THR A 93 -11.20 1.00 -1.89
CA THR A 93 -11.39 0.40 -3.22
C THR A 93 -10.77 1.25 -4.33
N GLY A 94 -10.81 0.71 -5.55
CA GLY A 94 -10.32 1.38 -6.76
C GLY A 94 -8.88 1.03 -7.13
N SER A 95 -8.27 1.85 -7.97
CA SER A 95 -6.93 1.62 -8.50
C SER A 95 -5.85 2.45 -7.83
N ILE A 96 -4.67 1.87 -7.66
CA ILE A 96 -3.44 2.51 -7.18
C ILE A 96 -2.23 1.90 -7.89
N CYS A 97 -1.29 2.74 -8.34
CA CYS A 97 -0.07 2.30 -9.03
C CYS A 97 -0.30 1.34 -10.22
N GLY A 98 -1.45 1.45 -10.91
CA GLY A 98 -1.80 0.59 -12.05
C GLY A 98 -2.50 -0.72 -11.71
N TYR A 99 -2.73 -1.02 -10.43
CA TYR A 99 -3.42 -2.22 -9.95
C TYR A 99 -4.76 -1.86 -9.33
N ARG A 100 -5.75 -2.76 -9.43
CA ARG A 100 -7.02 -2.65 -8.70
C ARG A 100 -6.91 -3.39 -7.37
N ILE A 101 -7.12 -2.68 -6.26
CA ILE A 101 -6.86 -3.24 -4.93
C ILE A 101 -7.74 -4.46 -4.64
N GLU A 102 -8.97 -4.44 -5.14
CA GLU A 102 -9.95 -5.52 -5.01
C GLU A 102 -9.54 -6.81 -5.75
N GLU A 103 -8.69 -6.70 -6.78
CA GLU A 103 -8.21 -7.84 -7.58
C GLU A 103 -6.90 -8.43 -7.01
N ILE A 104 -6.30 -7.81 -5.99
CA ILE A 104 -5.03 -8.29 -5.42
C ILE A 104 -5.31 -9.48 -4.50
N GLU A 105 -4.92 -10.67 -4.94
CA GLU A 105 -5.13 -11.91 -4.17
C GLU A 105 -4.23 -11.96 -2.92
N THR A 106 -2.97 -11.54 -3.03
CA THR A 106 -1.99 -11.58 -1.93
C THR A 106 -2.35 -10.59 -0.82
N PRO A 107 -2.69 -11.04 0.41
CA PRO A 107 -3.14 -10.15 1.49
C PRO A 107 -2.10 -9.09 1.85
N LEU A 108 -0.83 -9.48 1.97
CA LEU A 108 0.26 -8.54 2.32
C LEU A 108 0.38 -7.41 1.29
N THR A 109 0.40 -7.75 0.00
CA THR A 109 0.46 -6.76 -1.08
C THR A 109 -0.77 -5.86 -1.07
N ARG A 110 -1.96 -6.41 -0.82
CA ARG A 110 -3.19 -5.65 -0.69
C ARG A 110 -3.11 -4.64 0.47
N HIS A 111 -2.59 -5.04 1.62
CA HIS A 111 -2.43 -4.18 2.78
C HIS A 111 -1.43 -3.04 2.53
N VAL A 112 -0.31 -3.34 1.88
CA VAL A 112 0.65 -2.30 1.45
C VAL A 112 -0.01 -1.33 0.48
N ARG A 113 -0.81 -1.82 -0.47
CA ARG A 113 -1.56 -0.96 -1.41
C ARG A 113 -2.64 -0.12 -0.73
N TYR A 114 -3.26 -0.59 0.36
CA TYR A 114 -4.13 0.24 1.18
C TYR A 114 -3.38 1.44 1.75
N LEU A 115 -2.20 1.22 2.31
CA LEU A 115 -1.37 2.31 2.82
C LEU A 115 -0.99 3.30 1.72
N ASP A 116 -0.47 2.80 0.59
CA ASP A 116 -0.12 3.64 -0.58
C ASP A 116 -1.31 4.50 -1.04
N LYS A 117 -2.50 3.90 -1.09
CA LYS A 117 -3.73 4.58 -1.50
C LYS A 117 -4.09 5.72 -0.55
N LEU A 118 -4.05 5.48 0.76
CA LEU A 118 -4.37 6.53 1.75
C LEU A 118 -3.36 7.67 1.71
N VAL A 119 -2.06 7.37 1.58
CA VAL A 119 -1.02 8.39 1.42
C VAL A 119 -1.19 9.16 0.11
N ASP A 120 -1.62 8.50 -0.97
CA ASP A 120 -1.93 9.16 -2.24
C ASP A 120 -3.14 10.09 -2.14
N GLU A 121 -4.20 9.67 -1.44
CA GLU A 121 -5.37 10.52 -1.18
C GLU A 121 -4.99 11.74 -0.32
N LEU A 122 -4.14 11.55 0.70
CA LEU A 122 -3.58 12.64 1.50
C LEU A 122 -2.75 13.60 0.65
N ALA A 123 -1.87 13.08 -0.19
CA ALA A 123 -1.05 13.87 -1.11
C ALA A 123 -1.88 14.59 -2.19
N LYS A 124 -3.04 14.05 -2.59
CA LYS A 124 -4.03 14.70 -3.45
C LYS A 124 -4.84 15.78 -2.75
N GLY A 125 -4.64 15.96 -1.44
CA GLY A 125 -5.30 16.99 -0.66
C GLY A 125 -6.74 16.64 -0.30
N ARG A 126 -7.13 15.36 -0.30
CA ARG A 126 -8.44 14.97 0.22
C ARG A 126 -8.57 15.30 1.70
N LYS A 127 -9.80 15.53 2.15
CA LYS A 127 -10.12 15.75 3.57
C LYS A 127 -9.84 14.49 4.38
N MET A 128 -9.42 14.67 5.63
CA MET A 128 -9.09 13.55 6.53
C MET A 128 -10.29 12.62 6.76
N GLU A 129 -11.49 13.16 6.97
CA GLU A 129 -12.75 12.39 7.11
C GLU A 129 -12.96 11.40 5.95
N VAL A 130 -12.72 11.87 4.72
CA VAL A 130 -12.82 11.06 3.50
C VAL A 130 -11.75 9.97 3.52
N ILE A 131 -10.50 10.30 3.82
CA ILE A 131 -9.38 9.34 3.86
C ILE A 131 -9.63 8.26 4.91
N LEU A 132 -10.06 8.64 6.11
CA LEU A 132 -10.34 7.75 7.24
C LEU A 132 -11.71 7.07 7.14
N ARG A 133 -12.42 7.24 6.02
CA ARG A 133 -13.74 6.66 5.76
C ARG A 133 -14.67 6.82 6.97
N THR A 134 -14.63 8.01 7.56
CA THR A 134 -15.43 8.38 8.74
C THR A 134 -16.49 9.37 8.26
N PRO A 135 -17.78 9.14 8.58
CA PRO A 135 -18.86 10.04 8.20
C PRO A 135 -18.72 11.40 8.88
#